data_AF-A0A524AMF0-F1
#
_entry.id   AF-A0A524AMF0-F1
#
_cell.length_a   1.000
_cell.length_b   1.000
_cell.length_c   1.000
_cell.angle_alpha   90.00
_cell.angle_beta   90.00
_cell.angle_gamma   90.00
#
_symmetry.space_group_name_H-M   'P 1'
#
loop_
_entity.id
_entity.type
_entity.pdbx_description
1 polymer ?
#
loop_
_entity_poly.entity_id
_entity_poly.type
_entity_poly.pdbx_seq_one_letter_code
_entity_poly.pdbx_strand_id
1 'polypeptide(L)'
;MRKPASFYFFRRKPIVQKDRFELWREVANLVGFDAHERLRVEWIVFYYIAGAENATLTTQHFGISRKTFHKWLKRFKDSKYNVKSLADQSKGPHHKRKWEVPLSRKKG
;
A
#
# COMPACT_ATOMS: atom_id res chain seq x y z
N MET A 1 54.71 -18.28 -7.03
CA MET A 1 53.75 -17.27 -6.51
C MET A 1 52.45 -17.37 -7.30
N ARG A 2 51.32 -17.67 -6.66
CA ARG A 2 50.00 -17.71 -7.34
C ARG A 2 49.40 -16.31 -7.36
N LYS A 3 49.08 -15.78 -8.55
CA LYS A 3 48.36 -14.51 -8.69
C LYS A 3 46.93 -14.68 -8.14
N PRO A 4 46.43 -13.80 -7.28
CA PRO A 4 45.04 -13.85 -6.84
C PRO A 4 44.12 -13.64 -8.06
N ALA A 5 43.08 -14.44 -8.18
CA ALA A 5 42.08 -14.28 -9.22
C ALA A 5 41.44 -12.90 -9.09
N SER A 6 41.61 -12.09 -10.12
CA SER A 6 41.04 -10.76 -10.28
C SER A 6 39.54 -10.90 -10.55
N PHE A 7 38.70 -10.73 -9.53
CA PHE A 7 37.22 -10.74 -9.65
C PHE A 7 36.65 -9.46 -10.32
N TYR A 8 37.41 -8.82 -11.21
CA TYR A 8 37.11 -7.50 -11.79
C TYR A 8 36.21 -7.55 -13.05
N PHE A 9 35.30 -8.52 -13.16
CA PHE A 9 34.46 -8.67 -14.37
C PHE A 9 32.98 -8.26 -14.20
N PHE A 10 32.51 -7.94 -13.00
CA PHE A 10 31.16 -7.39 -12.82
C PHE A 10 31.25 -5.90 -12.48
N ARG A 11 31.20 -5.04 -13.51
CA ARG A 11 30.92 -3.61 -13.27
C ARG A 11 29.54 -3.52 -12.62
N ARG A 12 29.50 -3.36 -11.29
CA ARG A 12 28.25 -3.13 -10.57
C ARG A 12 27.73 -1.77 -10.99
N LYS A 13 26.45 -1.69 -11.36
CA LYS A 13 25.79 -0.41 -11.55
C LYS A 13 25.93 0.38 -10.24
N PRO A 14 26.30 1.67 -10.28
CA PRO A 14 26.40 2.47 -9.08
C PRO A 14 25.05 2.47 -8.37
N ILE A 15 25.06 2.28 -7.06
CA ILE A 15 23.85 2.37 -6.24
C ILE A 15 23.48 3.85 -6.20
N VAL A 16 22.50 4.25 -7.01
CA VAL A 16 21.93 5.60 -6.96
C VAL A 16 20.98 5.65 -5.77
N GLN A 17 21.21 6.58 -4.85
CA GLN A 17 20.30 6.83 -3.74
C GLN A 17 19.02 7.46 -4.29
N LYS A 18 17.95 6.68 -4.38
CA LYS A 18 16.63 7.18 -4.77
C LYS A 18 15.94 7.85 -3.59
N ASP A 19 15.08 8.80 -3.89
CA ASP A 19 14.22 9.39 -2.89
C ASP A 19 13.21 8.36 -2.35
N ARG A 20 12.89 8.44 -1.06
CA ARG A 20 12.01 7.48 -0.38
C ARG A 20 10.61 7.46 -1.00
N PHE A 21 10.13 8.61 -1.45
CA PHE A 21 8.80 8.75 -2.02
C PHE A 21 8.70 8.13 -3.43
N GLU A 22 9.76 8.24 -4.22
CA GLU A 22 9.88 7.54 -5.50
C GLU A 22 9.85 6.02 -5.30
N LEU A 23 10.55 5.51 -4.28
CA LEU A 23 10.51 4.08 -3.95
C LEU A 23 9.10 3.61 -3.61
N TRP A 24 8.29 4.42 -2.92
CA TRP A 24 6.90 4.04 -2.65
C TRP A 24 6.05 3.92 -3.92
N ARG A 25 6.23 4.83 -4.88
CA ARG A 25 5.58 4.77 -6.19
C ARG A 25 6.03 3.54 -7.00
N GLU A 26 7.33 3.26 -7.00
CA GLU A 26 7.87 2.07 -7.67
C GLU A 26 7.33 0.77 -7.06
N VAL A 27 7.29 0.68 -5.73
CA VAL A 27 6.72 -0.49 -5.03
C VAL A 27 5.24 -0.66 -5.36
N ALA A 28 4.46 0.42 -5.43
CA ALA A 28 3.06 0.34 -5.81
C ALA A 28 2.87 -0.24 -7.23
N ASN A 29 3.72 0.18 -8.18
CA ASN A 29 3.71 -0.36 -9.54
C ASN A 29 4.12 -1.85 -9.55
N LEU A 30 5.15 -2.23 -8.80
CA LEU A 30 5.64 -3.61 -8.72
C LEU A 30 4.63 -4.57 -8.08
N VAL A 31 3.86 -4.10 -7.10
CA VAL A 31 2.83 -4.90 -6.43
C VAL A 31 1.56 -5.03 -7.29
N GLY A 32 1.44 -4.26 -8.37
CA GLY A 32 0.30 -4.31 -9.27
C GLY A 32 -0.92 -3.56 -8.74
N PHE A 33 -0.70 -2.46 -8.02
CA PHE A 33 -1.78 -1.63 -7.48
C PHE A 33 -2.71 -1.11 -8.58
N ASP A 34 -4.01 -1.09 -8.28
CA ASP A 34 -5.02 -0.41 -9.09
C ASP A 34 -4.89 1.12 -9.00
N ALA A 35 -5.55 1.85 -9.91
CA ALA A 35 -5.56 3.31 -9.94
C ALA A 35 -5.96 3.93 -8.59
N HIS A 36 -6.97 3.38 -7.92
CA HIS A 36 -7.42 3.88 -6.62
C HIS A 36 -6.40 3.64 -5.50
N GLU A 37 -5.66 2.53 -5.57
CA GLU A 37 -4.63 2.20 -4.58
C GLU A 37 -3.38 3.07 -4.78
N ARG A 38 -2.99 3.31 -6.03
CA ARG A 38 -1.91 4.26 -6.37
C ARG A 38 -2.27 5.68 -5.93
N LEU A 39 -3.53 6.09 -6.08
CA LEU A 39 -4.00 7.39 -5.60
C LEU A 39 -3.80 7.53 -4.07
N ARG A 40 -4.01 6.47 -3.28
CA ARG A 40 -3.73 6.50 -1.84
C ARG A 40 -2.24 6.63 -1.54
N VAL A 41 -1.36 6.06 -2.36
CA VAL A 41 0.09 6.28 -2.26
C VAL A 41 0.42 7.74 -2.49
N GLU A 42 -0.20 8.38 -3.49
CA GLU A 42 -0.02 9.82 -3.73
C GLU A 42 -0.52 10.69 -2.57
N TRP A 43 -1.58 10.29 -1.85
CA TRP A 43 -1.99 11.01 -0.64
C TRP A 43 -0.88 11.02 0.41
N ILE A 44 -0.22 9.88 0.61
CA ILE A 44 0.88 9.75 1.57
C ILE A 44 2.10 10.53 1.10
N VAL A 45 2.46 10.43 -0.18
CA VAL A 45 3.59 11.16 -0.76
C VAL A 45 3.38 12.67 -0.64
N PHE A 46 2.21 13.17 -1.04
CA PHE A 46 1.87 14.58 -0.92
C PHE A 46 1.91 15.05 0.53
N TYR A 47 1.36 14.28 1.46
CA TYR A 47 1.35 14.62 2.89
C TYR A 47 2.75 14.90 3.44
N TYR A 48 3.76 14.12 3.02
CA TYR A 48 5.14 14.30 3.47
C TYR A 48 5.92 15.34 2.66
N ILE A 49 5.69 15.46 1.35
CA ILE A 49 6.46 16.38 0.48
C ILE A 49 5.91 17.81 0.54
N ALA A 50 4.63 17.99 0.22
CA ALA A 50 4.01 19.31 0.01
C ALA A 50 3.09 19.70 1.18
N GLY A 51 2.51 18.70 1.84
CA GLY A 51 1.56 18.91 2.93
C GLY A 51 2.21 19.27 4.26
N ALA A 52 3.52 19.14 4.42
CA ALA A 52 4.24 19.38 5.68
C ALA A 52 3.56 18.67 6.88
N GLU A 53 3.11 17.44 6.66
CA GLU A 53 2.35 16.64 7.63
C GLU A 53 0.98 17.20 8.03
N ASN A 54 0.42 18.10 7.23
CA ASN A 54 -0.92 18.64 7.42
C ASN A 54 -1.96 17.80 6.66
N ALA A 55 -2.73 17.03 7.42
CA ALA A 55 -3.84 16.24 6.90
C ALA A 55 -4.91 17.11 6.22
N THR A 56 -5.18 18.32 6.72
CA THR A 56 -6.19 19.21 6.16
C THR A 56 -5.81 19.65 4.75
N LEU A 57 -4.57 20.11 4.55
CA LEU A 57 -4.06 20.50 3.22
C LEU A 57 -4.11 19.34 2.23
N THR A 58 -3.69 18.15 2.67
CA THR A 58 -3.74 16.93 1.85
C THR A 58 -5.17 16.61 1.43
N THR A 59 -6.11 16.66 2.37
CA THR A 59 -7.51 16.33 2.09
C THR A 59 -8.21 17.36 1.20
N GLN A 60 -7.86 18.63 1.31
CA GLN A 60 -8.34 19.70 0.43
C GLN A 60 -7.82 19.49 -0.99
N HIS A 61 -6.53 19.14 -1.13
CA HIS A 61 -5.91 18.92 -2.44
C HIS A 61 -6.56 17.75 -3.21
N PHE A 62 -6.84 16.63 -2.55
CA PHE A 62 -7.43 15.45 -3.20
C PHE A 62 -8.96 15.38 -3.13
N GLY A 63 -9.63 16.33 -2.48
CA GLY A 63 -11.09 16.33 -2.34
C GLY A 63 -11.65 15.16 -1.53
N ILE A 64 -10.94 14.72 -0.48
CA ILE A 64 -11.32 13.58 0.35
C ILE A 64 -11.68 13.98 1.77
N SER A 65 -12.41 13.12 2.49
CA SER A 65 -12.67 13.39 3.91
C SER A 65 -11.40 13.17 4.76
N ARG A 66 -11.19 14.04 5.77
CA ARG A 66 -10.11 13.89 6.76
C ARG A 66 -10.16 12.53 7.46
N LYS A 67 -11.36 12.03 7.76
CA LYS A 67 -11.57 10.71 8.39
C LYS A 67 -11.01 9.59 7.52
N THR A 68 -11.28 9.62 6.22
CA THR A 68 -10.74 8.66 5.25
C THR A 68 -9.23 8.71 5.21
N PHE A 69 -8.66 9.92 5.11
CA PHE A 69 -7.21 10.08 5.08
C PHE A 69 -6.54 9.54 6.35
N HIS A 70 -7.01 9.93 7.54
CA HIS A 70 -6.45 9.46 8.81
C HIS A 70 -6.53 7.94 8.96
N LYS A 71 -7.61 7.30 8.50
CA LYS A 71 -7.73 5.84 8.49
C LYS A 71 -6.58 5.19 7.71
N TRP A 72 -6.32 5.65 6.49
CA TRP A 72 -5.28 5.10 5.63
C TRP A 72 -3.87 5.46 6.11
N LEU A 73 -3.65 6.69 6.56
CA LEU A 73 -2.38 7.11 7.16
C LEU A 73 -2.05 6.27 8.40
N LYS A 74 -3.03 6.04 9.29
CA LYS A 74 -2.85 5.18 10.46
C LYS A 74 -2.47 3.76 10.04
N ARG A 75 -3.24 3.15 9.12
CA ARG A 75 -2.93 1.81 8.59
C ARG A 75 -1.52 1.73 8.02
N PHE A 76 -1.08 2.75 7.28
CA PHE A 76 0.25 2.82 6.71
C PHE A 76 1.34 2.89 7.79
N LYS A 77 1.18 3.76 8.80
CA LYS A 77 2.10 3.88 9.94
C LYS A 77 2.17 2.59 10.76
N ASP A 78 1.02 2.00 11.07
CA ASP A 78 0.91 0.74 11.84
C ASP A 78 1.61 -0.43 11.13
N SER A 79 1.62 -0.43 9.79
CA SER A 79 2.32 -1.42 8.96
C SER A 79 3.84 -1.20 8.87
N LYS A 80 4.39 -0.23 9.60
CA LYS A 80 5.77 0.25 9.50
C LYS A 80 6.11 0.80 8.10
N TYR A 81 5.21 1.60 7.53
CA TYR A 81 5.37 2.25 6.22
C TYR A 81 5.43 1.27 5.04
N ASN A 82 4.71 0.16 5.13
CA ASN A 82 4.60 -0.81 4.05
C ASN A 82 3.54 -0.37 3.04
N VAL A 83 3.96 -0.12 1.79
CA VAL A 83 3.07 0.32 0.69
C VAL A 83 1.92 -0.66 0.47
N LYS A 84 2.15 -1.97 0.62
CA LYS A 84 1.12 -3.02 0.46
C LYS A 84 -0.09 -2.83 1.38
N SER A 85 0.08 -2.13 2.51
CA SER A 85 -1.02 -1.83 3.43
C SER A 85 -2.06 -0.85 2.87
N LEU A 86 -1.73 -0.10 1.82
CA LEU A 86 -2.64 0.85 1.16
C LEU A 86 -3.56 0.18 0.12
N ALA A 87 -3.35 -1.12 -0.13
CA ALA A 87 -4.22 -1.91 -0.97
C ALA A 87 -5.62 -2.08 -0.35
N ASP A 88 -6.60 -2.28 -1.21
CA ASP A 88 -7.93 -2.69 -0.78
C ASP A 88 -7.90 -4.09 -0.17
N GLN A 89 -8.66 -4.25 0.91
CA GLN A 89 -8.84 -5.54 1.56
C GLN A 89 -10.17 -6.14 1.15
N SER A 90 -10.29 -7.47 1.31
CA SER A 90 -11.54 -8.17 1.10
C SER A 90 -12.68 -7.49 1.87
N LYS A 91 -13.75 -7.16 1.14
CA LYS A 91 -15.01 -6.63 1.71
C LYS A 91 -15.97 -7.74 2.10
N GLY A 92 -15.62 -8.99 1.82
CA GLY A 92 -16.47 -10.15 2.10
C GLY A 92 -16.53 -10.45 3.60
N PRO A 93 -17.70 -10.82 4.13
CA PRO A 93 -17.80 -11.24 5.53
C PRO A 93 -17.01 -12.54 5.73
N HIS A 94 -16.23 -12.60 6.82
CA HIS A 94 -15.53 -13.83 7.22
C HIS A 94 -16.51 -14.95 7.58
N HIS A 95 -17.66 -14.61 8.16
CA HIS A 95 -18.70 -15.54 8.56
C HIS A 95 -19.95 -15.32 7.71
N LYS A 96 -20.19 -16.23 6.77
CA LYS A 96 -21.43 -16.26 6.00
C LYS A 96 -22.53 -16.92 6.84
N ARG A 97 -23.75 -16.39 6.77
CA ARG A 97 -24.92 -17.00 7.42
C ARG A 97 -25.09 -18.44 6.91
N LYS A 98 -25.24 -19.39 7.83
CA LYS A 98 -25.61 -20.77 7.50
C LYS A 98 -27.13 -20.85 7.30
N TRP A 99 -27.57 -21.65 6.35
CA TRP A 99 -28.99 -21.89 6.12
C TRP A 99 -29.49 -22.85 7.20
N GLU A 100 -30.42 -22.39 8.05
CA GLU A 100 -30.91 -23.09 9.24
C GLU A 100 -32.35 -23.60 9.09
N VAL A 101 -32.93 -23.53 7.89
CA VAL A 101 -34.34 -23.91 7.69
C VAL A 101 -34.46 -25.43 7.68
N PRO A 102 -35.14 -26.05 8.66
CA PRO A 102 -35.39 -27.48 8.62
C PRO A 102 -36.39 -27.81 7.50
N LEU A 103 -36.12 -28.88 6.75
CA LEU A 103 -37.06 -29.44 5.77
C LEU A 103 -38.32 -29.93 6.53
N SER A 104 -39.38 -29.12 6.54
CA SER A 104 -40.68 -29.52 7.08
C SER A 104 -41.24 -30.65 6.22
N ARG A 105 -41.20 -31.88 6.72
CA ARG A 105 -41.80 -33.05 6.05
C ARG A 105 -43.30 -33.04 6.33
N LYS A 106 -44.10 -32.46 5.44
CA LYS A 106 -45.55 -32.73 5.45
C LYS A 106 -45.76 -34.20 5.09
N LYS A 107 -46.11 -35.03 6.07
CA LYS A 107 -46.67 -36.37 5.84
C LYS A 107 -48.18 -36.20 5.63
N GLY A 108 -48.64 -36.51 4.42
CA GLY A 108 -50.04 -36.85 4.15
C GLY A 108 -50.25 -38.35 4.33
#